data_AF-A0A151B8S0-F1
#
_entry.id   AF-A0A151B8S0-F1
#
_cell.length_a   1.000
_cell.length_b   1.000
_cell.length_c   1.000
_cell.angle_alpha   90.00
_cell.angle_beta   90.00
_cell.angle_gamma   90.00
#
_symmetry.space_group_name_H-M   'P 1'
#
loop_
_entity.id
_entity.type
_entity.pdbx_description
1 polymer ?
#
loop_
_entity_poly.entity_id
_entity_poly.type
_entity_poly.pdbx_seq_one_letter_code
_entity_poly.pdbx_strand_id
1 'polypeptide(L)'
;MASNTPYIAVLEGAVDIDSLRPGEAESHPITLAVPSGAPLGVYTLTATATYRDEGGESHREVETLGVNVDEVRVERATTILLEGYRAVGEEAQPGEVVELTLNLRCVGAEAYDVKVALSPDPLGVFSLTSPSLLYLGDLNPGETAEAVYQLRVDGEAQGGQYPLTAQITYLNSKGLPGSAVETITLTVTPLVEFRILLEGELEALKGGASTLSGDLLLIGTESVRFVEVEVLEDEVFEKGSGGEEYIGALDPDSPLPFDLGFTVSGDAEEGLQTLRVRVSYLDHLNRRRSSVVEIPVYVEAAPEVETVRRRGGLWFWIRWLLGILPR
;
A
#
# COMPACT_ATOMS: atom_id res chain seq x y z
N MET A 1 -39.37 -48.20 7.44
CA MET A 1 -38.52 -48.19 6.24
C MET A 1 -37.08 -47.95 6.65
N ALA A 2 -36.13 -48.65 6.04
CA ALA A 2 -34.70 -48.47 6.29
C ALA A 2 -33.92 -48.41 4.97
N SER A 3 -32.81 -47.66 4.96
CA SER A 3 -31.87 -47.64 3.85
C SER A 3 -30.77 -48.67 4.08
N ASN A 4 -30.38 -49.36 3.00
CA ASN A 4 -29.28 -50.33 3.02
C ASN A 4 -27.96 -49.71 2.55
N THR A 5 -27.89 -48.37 2.40
CA THR A 5 -26.71 -47.67 1.87
C THR A 5 -26.34 -46.45 2.71
N PRO A 6 -25.06 -46.05 2.76
CA PRO A 6 -24.61 -44.88 3.51
C PRO A 6 -24.97 -43.54 2.84
N TYR A 7 -25.53 -43.57 1.63
CA TYR A 7 -25.79 -42.39 0.80
C TYR A 7 -27.25 -41.95 0.82
N ILE A 8 -28.17 -42.75 1.37
CA ILE A 8 -29.57 -42.34 1.53
C ILE A 8 -29.94 -42.57 2.99
N ALA A 9 -30.40 -41.54 3.67
CA ALA A 9 -30.97 -41.64 5.00
C ALA A 9 -32.49 -41.44 4.93
N VAL A 10 -33.25 -42.27 5.64
CA VAL A 10 -34.70 -42.08 5.82
C VAL A 10 -34.89 -41.26 7.07
N LEU A 11 -35.39 -40.03 6.95
CA LEU A 11 -35.53 -39.10 8.09
C LEU A 11 -36.75 -39.42 8.95
N GLU A 12 -37.85 -39.84 8.32
CA GLU A 12 -39.09 -40.27 8.98
C GLU A 12 -39.56 -41.58 8.35
N GLY A 13 -39.16 -42.70 8.96
CA GLY A 13 -39.32 -44.03 8.35
C GLY A 13 -40.36 -44.94 9.00
N ALA A 14 -41.03 -44.50 10.06
CA ALA A 14 -42.03 -45.28 10.78
C ALA A 14 -43.38 -44.56 10.72
N VAL A 15 -44.41 -45.30 10.32
CA VAL A 15 -45.79 -44.84 10.25
C VAL A 15 -46.65 -45.92 10.87
N ASP A 16 -47.47 -45.53 11.84
CA ASP A 16 -48.46 -46.41 12.46
C ASP A 16 -49.82 -46.11 11.83
N ILE A 17 -50.50 -47.17 11.40
CA ILE A 17 -51.84 -47.11 10.82
C ILE A 17 -52.75 -47.94 11.72
N ASP A 18 -53.84 -47.33 12.20
CA ASP A 18 -54.72 -47.95 13.19
C ASP A 18 -55.45 -49.18 12.63
N SER A 19 -56.08 -49.04 11.45
CA SER A 19 -56.75 -50.14 10.75
C SER A 19 -57.02 -49.79 9.30
N LEU A 20 -56.92 -50.77 8.40
CA LEU A 20 -57.32 -50.64 6.99
C LEU A 20 -58.33 -51.73 6.66
N ARG A 21 -59.48 -51.36 6.08
CA ARG A 21 -60.48 -52.34 5.61
C ARG A 21 -60.10 -52.88 4.24
N PRO A 22 -60.66 -54.03 3.83
CA PRO A 22 -60.46 -54.55 2.48
C PRO A 22 -60.81 -53.51 1.41
N GLY A 23 -59.84 -53.17 0.56
CA GLY A 23 -59.97 -52.18 -0.51
C GLY A 23 -59.67 -50.73 -0.12
N GLU A 24 -59.38 -50.45 1.16
CA GLU A 24 -58.87 -49.15 1.60
C GLU A 24 -57.36 -49.04 1.37
N ALA A 25 -56.89 -47.83 1.07
CA ALA A 25 -55.47 -47.51 0.88
C ALA A 25 -55.15 -46.18 1.55
N GLU A 26 -53.98 -46.11 2.17
CA GLU A 26 -53.44 -44.90 2.78
C GLU A 26 -52.07 -44.58 2.18
N SER A 27 -51.73 -43.31 2.07
CA SER A 27 -50.47 -42.85 1.45
C SER A 27 -49.79 -41.84 2.35
N HIS A 28 -48.53 -42.12 2.71
CA HIS A 28 -47.73 -41.24 3.55
C HIS A 28 -46.48 -40.78 2.80
N PRO A 29 -46.18 -39.47 2.80
CA PRO A 29 -44.92 -38.97 2.27
C PRO A 29 -43.76 -39.41 3.16
N ILE A 30 -42.66 -39.84 2.56
CA ILE A 30 -41.42 -40.18 3.26
C ILE A 30 -40.34 -39.20 2.82
N THR A 31 -39.66 -38.57 3.79
CA THR A 31 -38.55 -37.66 3.50
C THR A 31 -37.23 -38.42 3.51
N LEU A 32 -36.50 -38.33 2.41
CA LEU A 32 -35.16 -38.90 2.25
C LEU A 32 -34.11 -37.80 2.24
N ALA A 33 -32.98 -38.03 2.90
CA ALA A 33 -31.79 -37.18 2.80
C ALA A 33 -30.72 -37.86 1.96
N VAL A 34 -30.18 -37.13 0.98
CA VAL A 34 -29.12 -37.58 0.07
C VAL A 34 -27.99 -36.55 0.10
N PRO A 35 -26.75 -36.92 0.43
CA PRO A 35 -25.62 -35.99 0.47
C PRO A 35 -25.20 -35.58 -0.95
N SER A 36 -24.65 -34.37 -1.08
CA SER A 36 -24.20 -33.79 -2.36
C SER A 36 -23.04 -34.54 -3.04
N GLY A 37 -22.44 -35.52 -2.38
CA GLY A 37 -21.42 -36.41 -2.93
C GLY A 37 -21.90 -37.85 -3.18
N ALA A 38 -23.22 -38.11 -3.13
CA ALA A 38 -23.75 -39.44 -3.42
C ALA A 38 -23.43 -39.85 -4.88
N PRO A 39 -22.88 -41.06 -5.11
CA PRO A 39 -22.72 -41.57 -6.46
C PRO A 39 -24.07 -41.64 -7.20
N LEU A 40 -24.04 -41.45 -8.52
CA LEU A 40 -25.23 -41.66 -9.35
C LEU A 40 -25.54 -43.16 -9.42
N GLY A 41 -26.83 -43.49 -9.40
CA GLY A 41 -27.28 -44.86 -9.54
C GLY A 41 -28.55 -45.19 -8.79
N VAL A 42 -28.92 -46.47 -8.86
CA VAL A 42 -30.12 -46.99 -8.21
C VAL A 42 -29.78 -47.52 -6.83
N TYR A 43 -30.45 -46.98 -5.84
CA TYR A 43 -30.37 -47.37 -4.44
C TYR A 43 -31.63 -48.12 -4.03
N THR A 44 -31.51 -49.04 -3.07
CA THR A 44 -32.66 -49.82 -2.59
C THR A 44 -33.00 -49.45 -1.16
N LEU A 45 -34.27 -49.14 -0.92
CA LEU A 45 -34.86 -49.00 0.40
C LEU A 45 -35.67 -50.25 0.73
N THR A 46 -35.63 -50.66 2.00
CA THR A 46 -36.44 -51.78 2.49
C THR A 46 -37.62 -51.23 3.28
N ALA A 47 -38.83 -51.48 2.78
CA ALA A 47 -40.07 -51.30 3.52
C ALA A 47 -40.39 -52.59 4.28
N THR A 48 -40.81 -52.47 5.53
CA THR A 48 -41.27 -53.61 6.32
C THR A 48 -42.61 -53.23 6.90
N ALA A 49 -43.64 -53.99 6.56
CA ALA A 49 -44.95 -53.87 7.14
C ALA A 49 -45.12 -54.99 8.17
N THR A 50 -45.58 -54.63 9.36
CA THR A 50 -45.98 -55.59 10.39
C THR A 50 -47.41 -55.27 10.77
N TYR A 51 -48.31 -56.22 10.61
CA TYR A 51 -49.74 -56.02 10.85
C TYR A 51 -50.38 -57.26 11.47
N ARG A 52 -51.57 -57.10 12.03
CA ARG A 52 -52.38 -58.19 12.58
C ARG A 52 -53.63 -58.35 11.74
N ASP A 53 -53.97 -59.57 11.36
CA ASP A 53 -55.21 -59.85 10.64
C ASP A 53 -56.44 -59.92 11.55
N GLU A 54 -57.62 -60.09 10.95
CA GLU A 54 -58.89 -60.22 11.70
C GLU A 54 -58.93 -61.45 12.61
N GLY A 55 -58.14 -62.50 12.30
CA GLY A 55 -57.98 -63.71 13.12
C GLY A 55 -57.03 -63.51 14.32
N GLY A 56 -56.38 -62.35 14.40
CA GLY A 56 -55.44 -62.01 15.45
C GLY A 56 -54.01 -62.51 15.20
N GLU A 57 -53.72 -63.08 14.03
CA GLU A 57 -52.38 -63.54 13.65
C GLU A 57 -51.52 -62.36 13.18
N SER A 58 -50.24 -62.35 13.57
CA SER A 58 -49.31 -61.28 13.20
C SER A 58 -48.52 -61.67 11.95
N HIS A 59 -48.53 -60.80 10.97
CA HIS A 59 -47.84 -60.98 9.69
C HIS A 59 -46.71 -59.96 9.55
N ARG A 60 -45.69 -60.35 8.78
CA ARG A 60 -44.58 -59.46 8.41
C ARG A 60 -44.31 -59.59 6.93
N GLU A 61 -44.41 -58.48 6.24
CA GLU A 61 -44.12 -58.36 4.82
C GLU A 61 -42.92 -57.41 4.62
N VAL A 62 -42.08 -57.75 3.65
CA VAL A 62 -40.88 -56.99 3.34
C VAL A 62 -40.87 -56.72 1.84
N GLU A 63 -40.80 -55.43 1.48
CA GLU A 63 -40.75 -54.98 0.10
C GLU A 63 -39.51 -54.14 -0.15
N THR A 64 -38.95 -54.25 -1.35
CA THR A 64 -37.77 -53.48 -1.77
C THR A 64 -38.19 -52.41 -2.78
N LEU A 65 -37.87 -51.16 -2.47
CA LEU A 65 -38.21 -50.00 -3.29
C LEU A 65 -36.93 -49.41 -3.88
N GLY A 66 -36.91 -49.23 -5.20
CA GLY A 66 -35.82 -48.58 -5.91
C GLY A 66 -35.93 -47.06 -5.85
N VAL A 67 -34.84 -46.39 -5.48
CA VAL A 67 -34.69 -44.94 -5.53
C VAL A 67 -33.57 -44.64 -6.51
N ASN A 68 -33.91 -43.98 -7.62
CA ASN A 68 -32.92 -43.60 -8.61
C ASN A 68 -32.36 -42.21 -8.28
N VAL A 69 -31.04 -42.13 -8.12
CA VAL A 69 -30.30 -40.87 -7.96
C VAL A 69 -29.66 -40.55 -9.31
N ASP A 70 -30.42 -39.84 -10.15
CA ASP A 70 -30.03 -39.50 -11.52
C ASP A 70 -29.12 -38.27 -11.60
N GLU A 71 -29.21 -37.35 -10.63
CA GLU A 71 -28.39 -36.16 -10.57
C GLU A 71 -28.17 -35.73 -9.11
N VAL A 72 -26.91 -35.45 -8.76
CA VAL A 72 -26.56 -34.81 -7.49
C VAL A 72 -25.98 -33.44 -7.80
N ARG A 73 -26.79 -32.39 -7.63
CA ARG A 73 -26.34 -31.01 -7.81
C ARG A 73 -25.54 -30.58 -6.59
N VAL A 74 -24.22 -30.56 -6.73
CA VAL A 74 -23.38 -29.76 -5.83
C VAL A 74 -23.72 -28.30 -6.13
N GLU A 75 -24.52 -27.67 -5.28
CA GLU A 75 -24.77 -26.25 -5.36
C GLU A 75 -23.47 -25.50 -5.07
N ARG A 76 -22.78 -25.07 -6.13
CA ARG A 76 -21.65 -24.16 -5.98
C ARG A 76 -22.23 -22.79 -5.64
N ALA A 77 -21.93 -22.30 -4.45
CA ALA A 77 -22.33 -20.95 -4.06
C ALA A 77 -21.69 -19.94 -5.02
N THR A 78 -22.52 -19.08 -5.64
CA THR A 78 -22.02 -17.91 -6.38
C THR A 78 -21.25 -17.02 -5.41
N THR A 79 -20.03 -16.64 -5.75
CA THR A 79 -19.24 -15.67 -5.00
C THR A 79 -18.45 -14.81 -5.96
N ILE A 80 -18.42 -13.51 -5.73
CA ILE A 80 -17.52 -12.59 -6.42
C ILE A 80 -16.32 -12.35 -5.52
N LEU A 81 -15.13 -12.65 -6.03
CA LEU A 81 -13.85 -12.50 -5.33
C LEU A 81 -13.07 -11.34 -5.94
N LEU A 82 -12.43 -10.53 -5.10
CA LEU A 82 -11.36 -9.64 -5.54
C LEU A 82 -10.06 -10.44 -5.70
N GLU A 83 -9.63 -10.67 -6.94
CA GLU A 83 -8.36 -11.37 -7.21
C GLU A 83 -7.15 -10.49 -6.93
N GLY A 84 -7.33 -9.19 -7.07
CA GLY A 84 -6.29 -8.21 -6.82
C GLY A 84 -6.74 -6.83 -7.25
N TYR A 85 -5.90 -5.85 -6.93
CA TYR A 85 -6.08 -4.48 -7.35
C TYR A 85 -4.75 -3.89 -7.81
N ARG A 86 -4.84 -2.84 -8.63
CA ARG A 86 -3.68 -2.05 -9.05
C ARG A 86 -4.05 -0.57 -8.96
N ALA A 87 -3.15 0.22 -8.39
CA ALA A 87 -3.15 1.67 -8.52
C ALA A 87 -2.05 2.07 -9.50
N VAL A 88 -2.35 2.93 -10.48
CA VAL A 88 -1.32 3.55 -11.32
C VAL A 88 -0.55 4.55 -10.46
N GLY A 89 0.77 4.35 -10.34
CA GLY A 89 1.59 4.97 -9.30
C GLY A 89 1.50 4.17 -8.01
N GLU A 90 2.47 3.28 -7.77
CA GLU A 90 2.50 2.38 -6.59
C GLU A 90 2.45 3.14 -5.26
N GLU A 91 2.90 4.40 -5.28
CA GLU A 91 2.84 5.35 -4.19
C GLU A 91 2.27 6.67 -4.74
N ALA A 92 1.12 7.10 -4.22
CA ALA A 92 0.47 8.34 -4.65
C ALA A 92 1.09 9.54 -3.93
N GLN A 93 1.27 10.68 -4.62
CA GLN A 93 1.70 11.91 -3.97
C GLN A 93 0.52 12.85 -3.69
N PRO A 94 0.65 13.76 -2.70
CA PRO A 94 -0.35 14.78 -2.44
C PRO A 94 -0.72 15.58 -3.70
N GLY A 95 -2.02 15.76 -3.92
CA GLY A 95 -2.57 16.47 -5.09
C GLY A 95 -2.67 15.66 -6.39
N GLU A 96 -2.09 14.46 -6.47
CA GLU A 96 -2.16 13.62 -7.66
C GLU A 96 -3.54 12.99 -7.90
N VAL A 97 -3.75 12.51 -9.13
CA VAL A 97 -4.92 11.68 -9.48
C VAL A 97 -4.45 10.24 -9.65
N VAL A 98 -5.07 9.33 -8.90
CA VAL A 98 -4.79 7.90 -8.90
C VAL A 98 -5.92 7.16 -9.61
N GLU A 99 -5.55 6.30 -10.55
CA GLU A 99 -6.48 5.34 -11.16
C GLU A 99 -6.37 4.00 -10.42
N LEU A 100 -7.47 3.60 -9.76
CA LEU A 100 -7.58 2.33 -9.04
C LEU A 100 -8.41 1.34 -9.86
N THR A 101 -7.80 0.22 -10.22
CA THR A 101 -8.45 -0.89 -10.92
C THR A 101 -8.61 -2.09 -9.99
N LEU A 102 -9.84 -2.58 -9.83
CA LEU A 102 -10.18 -3.78 -9.07
C LEU A 102 -10.50 -4.94 -10.02
N ASN A 103 -9.81 -6.07 -9.88
CA ASN A 103 -10.03 -7.26 -10.70
C ASN A 103 -10.89 -8.26 -9.95
N LEU A 104 -12.12 -8.44 -10.42
CA LEU A 104 -13.12 -9.29 -9.78
C LEU A 104 -13.32 -10.56 -10.60
N ARG A 105 -13.42 -11.71 -9.93
CA ARG A 105 -13.74 -13.00 -10.54
C ARG A 105 -15.02 -13.58 -9.96
N CYS A 106 -15.88 -14.08 -10.84
CA CYS A 106 -17.02 -14.88 -10.43
C CYS A 106 -16.61 -16.35 -10.22
N VAL A 107 -16.89 -16.90 -9.04
CA VAL A 107 -16.54 -18.27 -8.65
C VAL A 107 -17.81 -19.04 -8.28
N GLY A 108 -17.84 -20.33 -8.61
CA GLY A 108 -18.89 -21.25 -8.23
C GLY A 108 -19.99 -21.38 -9.29
N ALA A 109 -20.88 -20.40 -9.37
CA ALA A 109 -22.01 -20.34 -10.30
C ALA A 109 -22.20 -18.91 -10.83
N GLU A 110 -23.09 -18.71 -11.80
CA GLU A 110 -23.37 -17.39 -12.41
C GLU A 110 -23.75 -16.34 -11.37
N ALA A 111 -23.34 -15.11 -11.62
CA ALA A 111 -23.74 -13.92 -10.88
C ALA A 111 -24.44 -12.94 -11.81
N TYR A 112 -25.51 -12.34 -11.32
CA TYR A 112 -26.31 -11.38 -12.06
C TYR A 112 -26.30 -10.03 -11.34
N ASP A 113 -26.49 -8.95 -12.10
CA ASP A 113 -26.56 -7.59 -11.56
C ASP A 113 -25.36 -7.22 -10.66
N VAL A 114 -24.15 -7.57 -11.10
CA VAL A 114 -22.92 -7.34 -10.32
C VAL A 114 -22.62 -5.85 -10.27
N LYS A 115 -22.52 -5.33 -9.05
CA LYS A 115 -22.24 -3.92 -8.76
C LYS A 115 -21.13 -3.79 -7.73
N VAL A 116 -20.32 -2.76 -7.88
CA VAL A 116 -19.22 -2.44 -6.97
C VAL A 116 -19.37 -1.00 -6.52
N ALA A 117 -19.48 -0.79 -5.21
CA ALA A 117 -19.46 0.53 -4.60
C ALA A 117 -18.12 0.73 -3.89
N LEU A 118 -17.38 1.78 -4.25
CA LEU A 118 -16.16 2.17 -3.55
C LEU A 118 -16.47 3.31 -2.57
N SER A 119 -16.12 3.10 -1.31
CA SER A 119 -16.09 4.13 -0.28
C SER A 119 -14.63 4.55 -0.06
N PRO A 120 -14.31 5.85 -0.19
CA PRO A 120 -12.97 6.37 0.14
C PRO A 120 -12.61 6.19 1.61
N ASP A 121 -11.39 6.55 1.96
CA ASP A 121 -10.92 6.48 3.34
C ASP A 121 -11.70 7.45 4.25
N PRO A 122 -11.89 7.10 5.53
CA PRO A 122 -12.67 7.93 6.46
C PRO A 122 -11.97 9.23 6.86
N LEU A 123 -10.68 9.40 6.56
CA LEU A 123 -9.91 10.60 6.90
C LEU A 123 -10.02 11.67 5.80
N GLY A 124 -10.61 11.34 4.64
CA GLY A 124 -10.82 12.26 3.53
C GLY A 124 -9.57 12.49 2.68
N VAL A 125 -8.56 11.62 2.77
CA VAL A 125 -7.31 11.76 2.00
C VAL A 125 -7.52 11.45 0.53
N PHE A 126 -8.41 10.52 0.21
CA PHE A 126 -8.81 10.19 -1.14
C PHE A 126 -10.23 10.67 -1.41
N SER A 127 -10.42 11.39 -2.51
CA SER A 127 -11.72 11.85 -2.98
C SER A 127 -12.05 11.23 -4.33
N LEU A 128 -13.24 10.66 -4.47
CA LEU A 128 -13.71 10.13 -5.75
C LEU A 128 -13.99 11.25 -6.75
N THR A 129 -13.37 11.13 -7.93
CA THR A 129 -13.63 11.98 -9.10
C THR A 129 -14.41 11.24 -10.20
N SER A 130 -14.53 9.91 -10.08
CA SER A 130 -15.46 9.06 -10.83
C SER A 130 -16.69 8.70 -9.99
N PRO A 131 -17.77 8.16 -10.60
CA PRO A 131 -18.90 7.60 -9.82
C PRO A 131 -18.43 6.55 -8.80
N SER A 132 -19.04 6.56 -7.60
CA SER A 132 -18.72 5.60 -6.54
C SER A 132 -19.30 4.21 -6.77
N LEU A 133 -20.39 4.10 -7.53
CA LEU A 133 -21.07 2.85 -7.86
C LEU A 133 -20.88 2.53 -9.35
N LEU A 134 -20.31 1.35 -9.63
CA LEU A 134 -20.13 0.82 -10.98
C LEU A 134 -20.97 -0.43 -11.19
N TYR A 135 -21.54 -0.55 -12.39
CA TYR A 135 -22.30 -1.71 -12.83
C TYR A 135 -21.42 -2.54 -13.78
N LEU A 136 -21.17 -3.80 -13.41
CA LEU A 136 -20.32 -4.72 -14.17
C LEU A 136 -21.10 -5.72 -15.01
N GLY A 137 -22.43 -5.72 -14.93
CA GLY A 137 -23.27 -6.65 -15.68
C GLY A 137 -23.40 -8.00 -15.00
N ASP A 138 -23.57 -9.04 -15.82
CA ASP A 138 -23.65 -10.42 -15.39
C ASP A 138 -22.29 -11.10 -15.63
N LEU A 139 -21.91 -12.03 -14.75
CA LEU A 139 -20.64 -12.74 -14.83
C LEU A 139 -20.84 -14.26 -14.77
N ASN A 140 -20.32 -14.95 -15.77
CA ASN A 140 -20.29 -16.40 -15.83
C ASN A 140 -19.26 -16.99 -14.85
N PRO A 141 -19.38 -18.26 -14.46
CA PRO A 141 -18.38 -18.92 -13.62
C PRO A 141 -16.99 -18.88 -14.27
N GLY A 142 -16.02 -18.32 -13.56
CA GLY A 142 -14.65 -18.14 -14.04
C GLY A 142 -14.41 -16.85 -14.84
N GLU A 143 -15.45 -16.08 -15.17
CA GLU A 143 -15.34 -14.79 -15.83
C GLU A 143 -14.78 -13.71 -14.88
N THR A 144 -14.05 -12.76 -15.46
CA THR A 144 -13.45 -11.63 -14.75
C THR A 144 -13.98 -10.31 -15.27
N ALA A 145 -14.14 -9.34 -14.38
CA ALA A 145 -14.49 -7.96 -14.73
C ALA A 145 -13.64 -6.96 -13.93
N GLU A 146 -13.41 -5.80 -14.54
CA GLU A 146 -12.63 -4.71 -13.95
C GLU A 146 -13.55 -3.58 -13.50
N ALA A 147 -13.35 -3.09 -12.28
CA ALA A 147 -13.96 -1.86 -11.78
C ALA A 147 -12.88 -0.78 -11.65
N VAL A 148 -13.01 0.30 -12.43
CA VAL A 148 -12.00 1.37 -12.52
C VAL A 148 -12.52 2.66 -11.87
N TYR A 149 -11.78 3.17 -10.90
CA TYR A 149 -12.09 4.39 -10.16
C TYR A 149 -10.99 5.43 -10.34
N GLN A 150 -11.37 6.70 -10.38
CA GLN A 150 -10.45 7.83 -10.34
C GLN A 150 -10.56 8.54 -8.99
N LEU A 151 -9.44 8.60 -8.28
CA LEU A 151 -9.32 9.20 -6.97
C LEU A 151 -8.38 10.40 -7.04
N ARG A 152 -8.69 11.48 -6.34
CA ARG A 152 -7.77 12.60 -6.11
C ARG A 152 -7.23 12.50 -4.69
N VAL A 153 -5.91 12.60 -4.54
CA VAL A 153 -5.25 12.70 -3.25
C VAL A 153 -5.37 14.15 -2.77
N ASP A 154 -5.68 14.33 -1.49
CA ASP A 154 -5.65 15.64 -0.85
C ASP A 154 -4.25 16.29 -0.99
N GLY A 155 -4.21 17.61 -1.17
CA GLY A 155 -2.96 18.35 -1.38
C GLY A 155 -2.07 18.40 -0.14
N GLU A 156 -2.68 18.25 1.05
CA GLU A 156 -2.01 18.27 2.35
C GLU A 156 -1.94 16.85 2.95
N ALA A 157 -2.13 15.83 2.12
CA ALA A 157 -2.08 14.45 2.57
C ALA A 157 -0.73 14.12 3.21
N GLN A 158 -0.78 13.59 4.43
CA GLN A 158 0.39 13.08 5.13
C GLN A 158 0.80 11.71 4.58
N GLY A 159 2.05 11.34 4.78
CA GLY A 159 2.54 10.02 4.42
C GLY A 159 1.84 8.93 5.21
N GLY A 160 1.36 7.88 4.54
CA GLY A 160 0.63 6.83 5.24
C GLY A 160 -0.06 5.79 4.36
N GLN A 161 -0.73 4.86 5.03
CA GLN A 161 -1.55 3.82 4.41
C GLN A 161 -3.01 4.08 4.73
N TYR A 162 -3.82 4.21 3.69
CA TYR A 162 -5.22 4.61 3.78
C TYR A 162 -6.10 3.48 3.25
N PRO A 163 -6.97 2.90 4.11
CA PRO A 163 -7.89 1.85 3.69
C PRO A 163 -9.14 2.43 3.05
N LEU A 164 -9.44 1.97 1.85
CA LEU A 164 -10.68 2.16 1.12
C LEU A 164 -11.53 0.89 1.23
N THR A 165 -12.85 1.02 1.15
CA THR A 165 -13.76 -0.12 1.25
C THR A 165 -14.50 -0.32 -0.06
N ALA A 166 -14.37 -1.50 -0.66
CA ALA A 166 -15.18 -1.92 -1.80
C ALA A 166 -16.30 -2.85 -1.34
N GLN A 167 -17.55 -2.45 -1.58
CA GLN A 167 -18.72 -3.27 -1.37
C GLN A 167 -19.19 -3.85 -2.71
N ILE A 168 -19.08 -5.16 -2.85
CA ILE A 168 -19.59 -5.90 -4.01
C ILE A 168 -20.98 -6.43 -3.69
N THR A 169 -21.93 -6.22 -4.58
CA THR A 169 -23.31 -6.75 -4.48
C THR A 169 -23.69 -7.42 -5.78
N TYR A 170 -24.44 -8.51 -5.70
CA TYR A 170 -24.88 -9.30 -6.84
C TYR A 170 -26.13 -10.11 -6.48
N LEU A 171 -26.78 -10.68 -7.50
CA LEU A 171 -27.77 -11.75 -7.36
C LEU A 171 -27.11 -13.07 -7.74
N ASN A 172 -27.26 -14.10 -6.91
CA ASN A 172 -26.73 -15.42 -7.21
C ASN A 172 -27.56 -16.15 -8.28
N SER A 173 -27.15 -17.35 -8.67
CA SER A 173 -27.86 -18.19 -9.65
C SER A 173 -29.31 -18.54 -9.30
N LYS A 174 -29.75 -18.32 -8.05
CA LYS A 174 -31.13 -18.50 -7.57
C LYS A 174 -31.90 -17.18 -7.47
N GLY A 175 -31.32 -16.06 -7.88
CA GLY A 175 -31.89 -14.72 -7.74
C GLY A 175 -31.89 -14.17 -6.32
N LEU A 176 -31.15 -14.80 -5.39
CA LEU A 176 -31.01 -14.30 -4.02
C LEU A 176 -29.85 -13.30 -3.93
N PRO A 177 -29.99 -12.23 -3.13
CA PRO A 177 -28.92 -11.25 -2.97
C PRO A 177 -27.68 -11.85 -2.28
N GLY A 178 -26.52 -11.53 -2.82
CA GLY A 178 -25.21 -11.80 -2.25
C GLY A 178 -24.38 -10.52 -2.14
N SER A 179 -23.45 -10.50 -1.20
CA SER A 179 -22.53 -9.38 -1.01
C SER A 179 -21.18 -9.82 -0.49
N ALA A 180 -20.15 -9.09 -0.86
CA ALA A 180 -18.80 -9.18 -0.29
C ALA A 180 -18.29 -7.77 0.03
N VAL A 181 -17.42 -7.68 1.04
CA VAL A 181 -16.77 -6.42 1.42
C VAL A 181 -15.28 -6.68 1.44
N GLU A 182 -14.55 -5.84 0.73
CA GLU A 182 -13.10 -5.93 0.60
C GLU A 182 -12.47 -4.61 1.05
N THR A 183 -11.29 -4.70 1.67
CA THR A 183 -10.48 -3.54 2.05
C THR A 183 -9.30 -3.41 1.10
N ILE A 184 -9.18 -2.24 0.49
CA ILE A 184 -8.10 -1.90 -0.44
C ILE A 184 -7.24 -0.84 0.24
N THR A 185 -5.94 -1.09 0.38
CA THR A 185 -5.03 -0.13 0.99
C THR A 185 -4.23 0.59 -0.09
N LEU A 186 -4.31 1.92 -0.09
CA LEU A 186 -3.47 2.79 -0.90
C LEU A 186 -2.43 3.48 -0.02
N THR A 187 -1.22 3.63 -0.55
CA THR A 187 -0.13 4.31 0.14
C THR A 187 0.06 5.70 -0.44
N VAL A 188 0.14 6.70 0.43
CA VAL A 188 0.53 8.06 0.08
C VAL A 188 1.97 8.26 0.52
N THR A 189 2.82 8.69 -0.41
CA THR A 189 4.17 9.15 -0.13
C THR A 189 4.15 10.66 0.01
N PRO A 190 4.63 11.21 1.14
CA PRO A 190 4.56 12.63 1.42
C PRO A 190 5.52 13.40 0.51
N LEU A 191 5.19 14.67 0.29
CA LEU A 191 6.08 15.58 -0.42
C LEU A 191 7.23 15.98 0.52
N VAL A 192 8.47 15.82 0.07
CA VAL A 192 9.67 16.24 0.81
C VAL A 192 10.68 16.84 -0.17
N GLU A 193 10.82 18.15 -0.15
CA GLU A 193 11.80 18.93 -0.91
C GLU A 193 12.55 19.86 0.05
N PHE A 194 13.86 19.98 -0.13
CA PHE A 194 14.68 20.90 0.66
C PHE A 194 15.16 22.06 -0.20
N ARG A 195 15.17 23.25 0.39
CA ARG A 195 15.80 24.44 -0.19
C ARG A 195 16.72 25.08 0.83
N ILE A 196 17.82 25.65 0.35
CA ILE A 196 18.73 26.45 1.15
C ILE A 196 18.51 27.91 0.76
N LEU A 197 18.15 28.74 1.72
CA LEU A 197 17.93 30.16 1.56
C LEU A 197 19.20 30.89 2.00
N LEU A 198 19.77 31.70 1.10
CA LEU A 198 20.96 32.50 1.37
C LEU A 198 20.60 33.98 1.45
N GLU A 199 21.25 34.72 2.34
CA GLU A 199 21.08 36.18 2.46
C GLU A 199 21.83 36.95 1.35
N GLY A 200 22.72 36.30 0.60
CA GLY A 200 23.52 36.90 -0.47
C GLY A 200 24.23 35.86 -1.35
N GLU A 201 25.11 36.34 -2.23
CA GLU A 201 25.97 35.47 -3.03
C GLU A 201 27.08 34.86 -2.16
N LEU A 202 27.40 33.59 -2.40
CA LEU A 202 28.46 32.89 -1.66
C LEU A 202 29.77 33.03 -2.43
N GLU A 203 30.74 33.71 -1.82
CA GLU A 203 32.08 33.92 -2.37
C GLU A 203 33.13 33.09 -1.61
N ALA A 204 34.12 32.56 -2.32
CA ALA A 204 35.20 31.79 -1.71
C ALA A 204 36.54 32.01 -2.40
N LEU A 205 37.62 32.05 -1.62
CA LEU A 205 38.97 32.22 -2.15
C LEU A 205 39.57 30.86 -2.51
N LYS A 206 40.24 30.79 -3.66
CA LYS A 206 41.03 29.63 -4.07
C LYS A 206 42.05 29.23 -3.00
N GLY A 207 42.10 27.95 -2.62
CA GLY A 207 42.99 27.46 -1.55
C GLY A 207 42.61 27.95 -0.14
N GLY A 208 41.49 28.67 0.00
CA GLY A 208 41.00 29.22 1.25
C GLY A 208 39.92 28.37 1.90
N ALA A 209 39.64 28.66 3.17
CA ALA A 209 38.47 28.17 3.89
C ALA A 209 37.36 29.22 3.83
N SER A 210 36.13 28.76 3.61
CA SER A 210 34.90 29.55 3.60
C SER A 210 33.81 28.86 4.42
N THR A 211 32.79 29.62 4.79
CA THR A 211 31.60 29.12 5.49
C THR A 211 30.37 29.42 4.66
N LEU A 212 29.55 28.40 4.45
CA LEU A 212 28.20 28.51 3.93
C LEU A 212 27.26 28.71 5.13
N SER A 213 26.68 29.90 5.24
CA SER A 213 25.65 30.22 6.22
C SER A 213 24.32 30.44 5.52
N GLY A 214 23.25 29.80 5.99
CA GLY A 214 21.93 29.94 5.40
C GLY A 214 20.85 29.25 6.20
N ASP A 215 19.61 29.35 5.72
CA ASP A 215 18.47 28.67 6.31
C ASP A 215 18.06 27.46 5.48
N LEU A 216 17.90 26.31 6.13
CA LEU A 216 17.32 25.11 5.55
C LEU A 216 15.79 25.18 5.65
N LEU A 217 15.12 25.20 4.51
CA LEU A 217 13.66 25.16 4.40
C LEU A 217 13.22 23.78 3.90
N LEU A 218 12.26 23.18 4.62
CA LEU A 218 11.49 22.03 4.15
C LEU A 218 10.23 22.51 3.44
N ILE A 219 10.04 22.08 2.20
CA ILE A 219 8.81 22.21 1.43
C ILE A 219 8.21 20.81 1.36
N GLY A 220 7.08 20.60 2.02
CA GLY A 220 6.50 19.26 2.14
C GLY A 220 5.21 19.19 2.93
N THR A 221 4.59 18.02 2.95
CA THR A 221 3.34 17.79 3.69
C THR A 221 3.54 17.22 5.10
N GLU A 222 4.78 16.90 5.47
CA GLU A 222 5.11 16.38 6.80
C GLU A 222 6.46 16.88 7.33
N SER A 223 6.61 16.87 8.65
CA SER A 223 7.88 17.10 9.32
C SER A 223 8.84 15.92 9.16
N VAL A 224 10.12 16.22 8.97
CA VAL A 224 11.18 15.20 8.95
C VAL A 224 12.02 15.25 10.21
N ARG A 225 12.67 14.12 10.53
CA ARG A 225 13.47 13.97 11.76
C ARG A 225 14.90 13.59 11.44
N PHE A 226 15.79 13.91 12.37
CA PHE A 226 17.22 13.62 12.27
C PHE A 226 17.85 14.21 11.01
N VAL A 227 17.46 15.44 10.68
CA VAL A 227 18.01 16.20 9.58
C VAL A 227 19.46 16.52 9.87
N GLU A 228 20.32 16.18 8.92
CA GLU A 228 21.75 16.41 8.94
C GLU A 228 22.16 16.97 7.58
N VAL A 229 22.92 18.06 7.59
CA VAL A 229 23.45 18.71 6.39
C VAL A 229 24.94 18.48 6.31
N GLU A 230 25.45 18.18 5.12
CA GLU A 230 26.84 17.79 4.89
C GLU A 230 27.34 18.36 3.56
N VAL A 231 28.52 18.96 3.55
CA VAL A 231 29.24 19.31 2.31
C VAL A 231 29.71 18.04 1.62
N LEU A 232 29.35 17.87 0.35
CA LEU A 232 29.88 16.80 -0.49
C LEU A 232 31.21 17.19 -1.10
N GLU A 233 32.21 16.35 -0.85
CA GLU A 233 33.55 16.52 -1.38
C GLU A 233 33.64 16.18 -2.87
N ASP A 234 34.39 16.99 -3.61
CA ASP A 234 34.81 16.74 -4.99
C ASP A 234 36.16 17.41 -5.31
N GLU A 235 36.48 17.56 -6.60
CA GLU A 235 37.76 18.13 -7.05
C GLU A 235 37.93 19.61 -6.70
N VAL A 236 36.83 20.33 -6.45
CA VAL A 236 36.82 21.78 -6.19
C VAL A 236 36.60 22.05 -4.71
N PHE A 237 35.64 21.37 -4.08
CA PHE A 237 35.24 21.61 -2.70
C PHE A 237 35.57 20.43 -1.81
N GLU A 238 36.27 20.70 -0.70
CA GLU A 238 36.55 19.73 0.35
C GLU A 238 35.83 20.13 1.64
N LYS A 239 35.49 19.14 2.47
CA LYS A 239 34.80 19.34 3.73
C LYS A 239 35.74 20.02 4.73
N GLY A 240 35.36 21.21 5.20
CA GLY A 240 36.12 21.99 6.15
C GLY A 240 35.82 21.62 7.60
N SER A 241 36.41 22.37 8.53
CA SER A 241 36.02 22.30 9.94
C SER A 241 34.55 22.73 10.09
N GLY A 242 33.69 21.85 10.61
CA GLY A 242 32.25 22.10 10.65
C GLY A 242 31.56 21.92 9.29
N GLY A 243 32.10 21.10 8.39
CA GLY A 243 31.46 20.78 7.11
C GLY A 243 30.30 19.80 7.19
N GLU A 244 29.83 19.48 8.40
CA GLU A 244 28.56 18.79 8.66
C GLU A 244 27.89 19.38 9.90
N GLU A 245 26.56 19.38 9.92
CA GLU A 245 25.78 19.86 11.06
C GLU A 245 24.50 19.04 11.24
N TYR A 246 24.20 18.68 12.49
CA TYR A 246 22.95 18.05 12.88
C TYR A 246 21.91 19.10 13.26
N ILE A 247 20.86 19.21 12.44
CA ILE A 247 19.77 20.19 12.61
C ILE A 247 18.67 19.64 13.53
N GLY A 248 18.37 18.34 13.41
CA GLY A 248 17.34 17.69 14.22
C GLY A 248 15.98 17.57 13.52
N ALA A 249 14.91 18.05 14.16
CA ALA A 249 13.57 18.01 13.54
C ALA A 249 13.36 19.28 12.71
N LEU A 250 12.76 19.13 11.54
CA LEU A 250 12.43 20.25 10.65
C LEU A 250 10.98 20.12 10.21
N ASP A 251 10.20 21.17 10.49
CA ASP A 251 8.80 21.28 10.11
C ASP A 251 8.69 22.02 8.76
N PRO A 252 7.67 21.70 7.93
CA PRO A 252 7.39 22.48 6.74
C PRO A 252 7.18 23.96 7.05
N ASP A 253 7.59 24.83 6.12
CA ASP A 253 7.45 26.30 6.22
C ASP A 253 8.18 26.97 7.41
N SER A 254 8.99 26.22 8.17
CA SER A 254 9.79 26.73 9.28
C SER A 254 11.29 26.62 8.99
N PRO A 255 11.92 27.65 8.39
CA PRO A 255 13.35 27.62 8.11
C PRO A 255 14.19 27.52 9.39
N LEU A 256 15.28 26.74 9.35
CA LEU A 256 16.26 26.63 10.43
C LEU A 256 17.66 27.01 9.94
N PRO A 257 18.40 27.86 10.69
CA PRO A 257 19.74 28.27 10.31
C PRO A 257 20.75 27.14 10.47
N PHE A 258 21.79 27.16 9.65
CA PHE A 258 22.94 26.26 9.73
C PHE A 258 24.22 26.94 9.24
N ASP A 259 25.38 26.41 9.63
CA ASP A 259 26.70 26.86 9.21
C ASP A 259 27.57 25.67 8.77
N LEU A 260 27.99 25.65 7.51
CA LEU A 260 28.84 24.60 6.94
C LEU A 260 30.21 25.14 6.51
N GLY A 261 31.28 24.66 7.13
CA GLY A 261 32.65 24.96 6.72
C GLY A 261 33.12 24.13 5.52
N PHE A 262 33.72 24.77 4.53
CA PHE A 262 34.31 24.10 3.36
C PHE A 262 35.64 24.76 2.96
N THR A 263 36.47 24.04 2.22
CA THR A 263 37.72 24.54 1.63
C THR A 263 37.67 24.41 0.13
N VAL A 264 38.23 25.40 -0.57
CA VAL A 264 38.32 25.40 -2.03
C VAL A 264 39.71 24.95 -2.45
N SER A 265 39.80 24.04 -3.42
CA SER A 265 41.06 23.57 -3.98
C SER A 265 41.94 24.73 -4.47
N GLY A 266 43.25 24.62 -4.24
CA GLY A 266 44.25 25.54 -4.77
C GLY A 266 44.36 25.53 -6.29
N ASP A 267 43.79 24.52 -6.94
CA ASP A 267 43.78 24.32 -8.39
C ASP A 267 42.42 24.60 -9.04
N ALA A 268 41.40 24.98 -8.25
CA ALA A 268 40.05 25.29 -8.75
C ALA A 268 40.04 26.38 -9.84
N GLU A 269 39.13 26.29 -10.81
CA GLU A 269 38.91 27.37 -11.77
C GLU A 269 38.16 28.53 -11.11
N GLU A 270 38.57 29.77 -11.42
CA GLU A 270 37.89 30.99 -10.98
C GLU A 270 36.52 31.15 -11.66
N GLY A 271 35.58 31.79 -10.96
CA GLY A 271 34.21 32.01 -11.43
C GLY A 271 33.17 31.14 -10.72
N LEU A 272 32.01 30.98 -11.35
CA LEU A 272 30.87 30.30 -10.73
C LEU A 272 31.06 28.78 -10.75
N GLN A 273 31.15 28.19 -9.57
CA GLN A 273 31.27 26.76 -9.31
C GLN A 273 30.07 26.27 -8.49
N THR A 274 29.83 24.96 -8.45
CA THR A 274 28.67 24.39 -7.74
C THR A 274 29.09 23.59 -6.52
N LEU A 275 28.83 24.14 -5.34
CA LEU A 275 28.94 23.43 -4.07
C LEU A 275 27.72 22.52 -3.89
N ARG A 276 27.95 21.26 -3.56
CA ARG A 276 26.86 20.29 -3.31
C ARG A 276 26.72 20.04 -1.82
N VAL A 277 25.50 20.23 -1.31
CA VAL A 277 25.16 19.95 0.09
C VAL A 277 24.19 18.79 0.13
N ARG A 278 24.55 17.72 0.82
CA ARG A 278 23.67 16.59 1.11
C ARG A 278 22.83 16.93 2.33
N VAL A 279 21.52 16.81 2.19
CA VAL A 279 20.57 16.80 3.30
C VAL A 279 20.14 15.36 3.53
N SER A 280 20.45 14.78 4.67
CA SER A 280 20.02 13.44 5.06
C SER A 280 18.97 13.50 6.18
N TYR A 281 17.99 12.61 6.14
CA TYR A 281 16.86 12.62 7.09
C TYR A 281 16.25 11.22 7.23
N LEU A 282 15.41 11.03 8.26
CA LEU A 282 14.51 9.88 8.37
C LEU A 282 13.12 10.26 7.89
N ASP A 283 12.59 9.46 6.96
CA ASP A 283 11.19 9.58 6.50
C ASP A 283 10.19 9.01 7.54
N HIS A 284 8.89 9.16 7.30
CA HIS A 284 7.81 8.60 8.13
C HIS A 284 7.86 7.07 8.27
N LEU A 285 8.53 6.35 7.35
CA LEU A 285 8.76 4.91 7.42
C LEU A 285 10.07 4.54 8.15
N ASN A 286 10.71 5.51 8.80
CA ASN A 286 12.01 5.40 9.46
C ASN A 286 13.14 4.92 8.52
N ARG A 287 13.02 5.18 7.22
CA ARG A 287 14.07 4.92 6.24
C ARG A 287 14.96 6.14 6.13
N ARG A 288 16.27 5.94 6.08
CA ARG A 288 17.21 7.02 5.81
C ARG A 288 17.11 7.41 4.33
N ARG A 289 16.84 8.69 4.10
CA ARG A 289 16.76 9.31 2.79
C ARG A 289 17.80 10.42 2.71
N SER A 290 18.15 10.80 1.50
CA SER A 290 18.99 11.96 1.25
C SER A 290 18.56 12.69 -0.01
N SER A 291 18.78 14.00 0.00
CA SER A 291 18.67 14.88 -1.16
C SER A 291 19.97 15.66 -1.30
N VAL A 292 20.28 16.12 -2.50
CA VAL A 292 21.42 16.99 -2.76
C VAL A 292 20.89 18.32 -3.24
N VAL A 293 21.30 19.39 -2.54
CA VAL A 293 21.02 20.77 -2.92
C VAL A 293 22.29 21.36 -3.53
N GLU A 294 22.16 21.93 -4.71
CA GLU A 294 23.26 22.56 -5.45
C GLU A 294 23.26 24.06 -5.18
N ILE A 295 24.42 24.59 -4.77
CA ILE A 295 24.60 25.99 -4.39
C ILE A 295 25.68 26.62 -5.28
N PRO A 296 25.38 27.72 -5.98
CA PRO A 296 26.41 28.44 -6.73
C PRO A 296 27.36 29.17 -5.78
N VAL A 297 28.66 29.01 -6.01
CA VAL A 297 29.74 29.68 -5.28
C VAL A 297 30.64 30.39 -6.28
N TYR A 298 30.88 31.68 -6.06
CA TYR A 298 31.81 32.45 -6.86
C TYR A 298 33.23 32.30 -6.30
N VAL A 299 34.10 31.61 -7.04
CA VAL A 299 35.49 31.35 -6.64
C VAL A 299 36.40 32.44 -7.18
N GLU A 300 37.13 33.10 -6.27
CA GLU A 300 38.08 34.17 -6.59
C GLU A 300 39.54 33.77 -6.36
N ALA A 301 40.46 34.48 -7.01
CA ALA A 301 41.89 34.32 -6.80
C ALA A 301 42.29 34.66 -5.36
N ALA A 302 43.17 33.86 -4.76
CA ALA A 302 43.78 34.21 -3.48
C ALA A 302 44.62 35.49 -3.63
N PRO A 303 44.52 36.46 -2.70
CA PRO A 303 45.35 37.66 -2.75
C PRO A 303 46.84 37.30 -2.68
N GLU A 304 47.65 37.79 -3.62
CA GLU A 304 49.10 37.65 -3.57
C GLU A 304 49.62 38.29 -2.27
N VAL A 305 50.11 37.47 -1.35
CA VAL A 305 50.83 37.98 -0.17
C VAL A 305 52.15 38.56 -0.66
N GLU A 306 52.22 39.88 -0.84
CA GLU A 306 53.48 40.59 -1.00
C GLU A 306 54.35 40.30 0.22
N THR A 307 55.27 39.34 0.08
CA THR A 307 56.34 39.15 1.04
C THR A 307 57.25 40.36 0.94
N VAL A 308 56.96 41.41 1.73
CA VAL A 308 57.88 42.50 1.98
C VAL A 308 59.10 41.86 2.64
N ARG A 309 60.08 41.48 1.82
CA ARG A 309 61.43 41.11 2.24
C ARG A 309 61.98 42.34 2.94
N ARG A 310 61.76 42.43 4.26
CA ARG A 310 62.35 43.44 5.12
C ARG A 310 63.86 43.24 5.01
N ARG A 311 64.49 44.01 4.13
CA ARG A 311 65.93 43.98 3.84
C ARG A 311 66.67 44.59 5.03
N GLY A 312 66.66 43.87 6.16
CA GLY A 312 67.27 44.24 7.43
C GLY A 312 68.80 44.17 7.45
N GLY A 313 69.46 44.45 6.32
CA GLY A 313 70.91 44.46 6.22
C GLY A 313 71.51 45.87 6.19
N LEU A 314 70.86 46.82 5.50
CA LEU A 314 71.52 48.09 5.18
C LEU A 314 71.62 49.06 6.37
N TRP A 315 70.63 49.06 7.27
CA TRP A 315 70.58 49.96 8.43
C TRP A 315 71.51 49.54 9.58
N PHE A 316 71.86 48.26 9.66
CA PHE A 316 72.85 47.75 10.62
C PHE A 316 74.27 48.17 10.24
N TRP A 317 74.61 48.14 8.95
CA TRP A 317 75.89 48.63 8.44
C TRP A 317 76.06 50.14 8.63
N ILE A 318 74.99 50.93 8.44
CA ILE A 318 75.02 52.38 8.66
C ILE A 318 75.25 52.72 10.15
N ARG A 319 74.63 51.98 11.08
CA ARG A 319 74.85 52.18 12.53
C ARG A 319 76.25 51.73 13.00
N TRP A 320 76.83 50.70 12.39
CA TRP A 320 78.20 50.26 12.68
C TRP A 320 79.26 51.28 12.21
N LEU A 321 79.03 51.93 11.05
CA LEU A 321 79.96 52.92 10.49
C LEU A 321 79.90 54.28 11.21
N LEU A 322 78.79 54.60 11.88
CA LEU A 322 78.58 55.85 12.62
C LEU A 322 78.97 55.79 14.11
N GLY A 323 79.44 54.66 14.62
CA GLY A 323 80.01 54.57 15.99
C GLY A 323 79.01 54.82 17.12
N ILE A 324 77.72 54.52 16.92
CA ILE A 324 76.67 54.68 17.94
C ILE A 324 76.21 53.29 18.37
N LEU A 325 76.98 52.63 19.24
CA LEU A 325 76.48 51.61 20.17
C LEU A 325 77.43 51.52 21.38
N PRO A 326 76.91 51.38 22.61
CA PRO A 326 77.72 51.18 23.80
C PRO A 326 78.35 49.79 23.78
N ARG A 327 79.53 49.66 24.41
CA ARG A 327 80.16 48.36 24.67
C ARG A 327 79.27 47.46 25.51
#